data_AF-A0A5C3P6F5-F1
#
_entry.id   AF-A0A5C3P6F5-F1
#
_cell.length_a   1.000
_cell.length_b   1.000
_cell.length_c   1.000
_cell.angle_alpha   90.00
_cell.angle_beta   90.00
_cell.angle_gamma   90.00
#
_symmetry.space_group_name_H-M   'P 1'
#
loop_
_entity.id
_entity.type
_entity.pdbx_description
1 polymer ?
#
loop_
_entity_poly.entity_id
_entity_poly.type
_entity_poly.pdbx_seq_one_letter_code
_entity_poly.pdbx_strand_id
1 'polypeptide(L)'
;MFFSAALAALALGVSQVAAHGGVLSYSINGQTYDGFKAYNTPTGQSSIQREWDTYNPLTNPTDPNLACNANGASLGSGQKSATVAAGSKVTAYWNQWPHAIGPVMVYMAKCNGACTTSTPSSLSWFKIDQAGLISGTLPNGTWGQGELIANNNSWTSTIPSSLAPGEYFIRHELLAIHTSNQPQFYPECAQLIITGSGSAQPSGSYLVKFPGAYSMSDPGVGIDVYSQPNVSNYTIPGPAVWQG
;
A
#
# COMPACT_ATOMS: atom_id res chain seq x y z
N MET A 1 45.83 44.13 13.28
CA MET A 1 45.14 42.87 13.59
C MET A 1 44.07 43.19 14.62
N PHE A 2 42.80 42.91 14.37
CA PHE A 2 41.86 42.32 15.35
C PHE A 2 40.57 41.97 14.60
N PHE A 3 40.07 40.78 14.90
CA PHE A 3 39.23 39.92 14.08
C PHE A 3 37.75 40.31 14.09
N SER A 4 37.10 40.27 12.92
CA SER A 4 35.63 40.22 12.82
C SER A 4 35.15 38.80 13.10
N ALA A 5 34.36 38.62 14.15
CA ALA A 5 33.67 37.36 14.42
C ALA A 5 32.37 37.32 13.61
N ALA A 6 32.32 36.44 12.60
CA ALA A 6 31.10 36.11 11.89
C ALA A 6 30.30 35.08 12.71
N LEU A 7 29.11 35.46 13.15
CA LEU A 7 28.17 34.59 13.85
C LEU A 7 27.41 33.76 12.79
N ALA A 8 27.75 32.48 12.63
CA ALA A 8 27.00 31.56 11.77
C ALA A 8 25.75 31.07 12.51
N ALA A 9 24.57 31.50 12.07
CA ALA A 9 23.30 30.97 12.56
C ALA A 9 23.05 29.58 11.95
N LEU A 10 23.13 28.54 12.79
CA LEU A 10 22.81 27.16 12.42
C LEU A 10 21.28 27.00 12.45
N ALA A 11 20.63 26.97 11.29
CA ALA A 11 19.20 26.68 11.19
C ALA A 11 18.96 25.19 11.46
N LEU A 12 18.46 24.86 12.67
CA LEU A 12 17.95 23.53 12.99
C LEU A 12 16.60 23.35 12.30
N GLY A 13 16.59 22.64 11.17
CA GLY A 13 15.37 22.17 10.54
C GLY A 13 14.74 21.09 11.41
N VAL A 14 13.58 21.37 12.02
CA VAL A 14 12.82 20.37 12.76
C VAL A 14 12.20 19.42 11.74
N SER A 15 12.74 18.21 11.61
CA SER A 15 12.10 17.15 10.85
C SER A 15 10.82 16.73 11.59
N GLN A 16 9.67 17.12 11.07
CA GLN A 16 8.40 16.59 11.57
C GLN A 16 8.31 15.12 11.16
N VAL A 17 8.54 14.21 12.10
CA VAL A 17 8.26 12.79 11.91
C VAL A 17 6.75 12.63 12.01
N ALA A 18 6.09 12.44 10.87
CA ALA A 18 4.69 12.02 10.87
C ALA A 18 4.63 10.64 11.55
N ALA A 19 3.81 10.51 12.59
CA ALA A 19 3.71 9.26 13.34
C ALA A 19 3.04 8.13 12.53
N HIS A 20 2.46 8.44 11.36
CA HIS A 20 1.66 7.57 10.51
C HIS A 20 1.80 8.01 9.04
N GLY A 21 1.16 7.32 8.09
CA GLY A 21 1.24 7.71 6.69
C GLY A 21 0.60 6.78 5.67
N GLY A 22 1.06 6.86 4.42
CA GLY A 22 0.53 6.14 3.27
C GLY A 22 1.35 6.38 2.00
N VAL A 23 0.92 5.80 0.89
CA VAL A 23 1.61 5.98 -0.40
C VAL A 23 1.44 7.43 -0.90
N LEU A 24 2.55 8.12 -1.14
CA LEU A 24 2.60 9.50 -1.62
C LEU A 24 2.84 9.64 -3.12
N SER A 25 3.50 8.65 -3.74
CA SER A 25 3.79 8.67 -5.17
C SER A 25 4.15 7.28 -5.69
N TYR A 26 4.22 7.15 -7.01
CA TYR A 26 4.59 5.93 -7.70
C TYR A 26 5.70 6.18 -8.72
N SER A 27 6.55 5.18 -8.97
CA SER A 27 7.38 5.12 -10.17
C SER A 27 6.97 3.94 -11.03
N ILE A 28 6.61 4.22 -12.28
CA ILE A 28 6.13 3.23 -13.25
C ILE A 28 6.81 3.55 -14.58
N ASN A 29 7.55 2.59 -15.14
CA ASN A 29 8.33 2.76 -16.38
C ASN A 29 9.24 4.01 -16.37
N GLY A 30 9.86 4.31 -15.22
CA GLY A 30 10.75 5.47 -15.06
C GLY A 30 10.02 6.83 -14.98
N GLN A 31 8.69 6.85 -15.03
CA GLN A 31 7.88 8.05 -14.81
C GLN A 31 7.42 8.11 -13.36
N THR A 32 7.50 9.29 -12.75
CA THR A 32 6.93 9.56 -11.43
C THR A 32 5.48 10.00 -11.57
N TYR A 33 4.60 9.40 -10.76
CA TYR A 33 3.20 9.77 -10.64
C TYR A 33 2.96 10.24 -9.20
N ASP A 34 2.68 11.54 -9.04
CA ASP A 34 2.30 12.08 -7.73
C ASP A 34 0.96 11.48 -7.28
N GLY A 35 0.93 11.07 -6.01
CA GLY A 35 -0.28 10.59 -5.34
C GLY A 35 -1.24 11.73 -4.99
N PHE A 36 -2.38 11.34 -4.42
CA PHE A 36 -3.28 12.25 -3.76
C PHE A 36 -2.63 12.82 -2.49
N LYS A 37 -2.87 14.10 -2.22
CA LYS A 37 -2.34 14.79 -1.03
C LYS A 37 -3.40 14.78 0.07
N ALA A 38 -3.27 13.83 0.99
CA ALA A 38 -4.11 13.73 2.19
C ALA A 38 -4.17 15.07 2.96
N TYR A 39 -5.22 15.27 3.76
CA TYR A 39 -5.56 16.49 4.50
C TYR A 39 -5.94 17.73 3.66
N ASN A 40 -5.60 17.78 2.37
CA ASN A 40 -6.05 18.83 1.48
C ASN A 40 -7.42 18.50 0.86
N THR A 41 -8.16 19.53 0.45
CA THR A 41 -9.36 19.32 -0.37
C THR A 41 -9.04 18.53 -1.65
N PRO A 42 -9.90 17.60 -2.09
CA PRO A 42 -9.72 16.91 -3.37
C PRO A 42 -9.91 17.84 -4.57
N THR A 43 -10.58 18.99 -4.39
CA THR A 43 -10.83 19.94 -5.48
C THR A 43 -9.53 20.45 -6.09
N GLY A 44 -9.35 20.23 -7.40
CA GLY A 44 -8.17 20.66 -8.14
C GLY A 44 -7.00 19.67 -8.09
N GLN A 45 -7.09 18.60 -7.30
CA GLN A 45 -6.10 17.51 -7.34
C GLN A 45 -6.29 16.64 -8.58
N SER A 46 -5.19 16.12 -9.11
CA SER A 46 -5.20 15.14 -10.18
C SER A 46 -4.13 14.10 -9.93
N SER A 47 -4.52 12.82 -9.94
CA SER A 47 -3.62 11.72 -9.62
C SER A 47 -4.14 10.42 -10.23
N ILE A 48 -3.25 9.43 -10.37
CA ILE A 48 -3.65 8.05 -10.62
C ILE A 48 -4.21 7.39 -9.36
N GLN A 49 -3.90 7.94 -8.18
CA GLN A 49 -4.33 7.44 -6.88
C GLN A 49 -5.79 7.84 -6.61
N ARG A 50 -6.52 6.99 -5.88
CA ARG A 50 -7.81 7.35 -5.28
C ARG A 50 -7.59 8.30 -4.10
N GLU A 51 -8.63 9.06 -3.78
CA GLU A 51 -8.66 9.93 -2.61
C GLU A 51 -8.44 9.15 -1.31
N TRP A 52 -7.62 9.69 -0.43
CA TRP A 52 -7.40 9.19 0.93
C TRP A 52 -7.13 10.40 1.84
N ASP A 53 -7.90 10.53 2.90
CA ASP A 53 -8.08 11.85 3.54
C ASP A 53 -7.15 12.09 4.73
N THR A 54 -6.58 11.03 5.30
CA THR A 54 -5.79 11.08 6.54
C THR A 54 -4.75 9.98 6.57
N TYR A 55 -3.70 10.18 7.37
CA TYR A 55 -2.69 9.17 7.66
C TYR A 55 -3.17 8.14 8.70
N ASN A 56 -4.36 8.31 9.27
CA ASN A 56 -4.88 7.38 10.28
C ASN A 56 -5.14 6.00 9.67
N PRO A 57 -4.94 4.92 10.44
CA PRO A 57 -5.26 3.58 9.97
C PRO A 57 -6.77 3.35 9.96
N LEU A 58 -7.20 2.43 9.10
CA LEU A 58 -8.42 1.67 9.35
C LEU A 58 -8.07 0.57 10.36
N THR A 59 -8.88 0.41 11.41
CA THR A 59 -8.61 -0.58 12.48
C THR A 59 -9.59 -1.74 12.50
N ASN A 60 -10.66 -1.66 11.71
CA ASN A 60 -11.64 -2.72 11.55
C ASN A 60 -11.36 -3.52 10.27
N PRO A 61 -11.06 -4.84 10.32
CA PRO A 61 -10.85 -5.66 9.13
C PRO A 61 -12.10 -5.82 8.24
N THR A 62 -13.27 -5.38 8.72
CA THR A 62 -14.51 -5.34 7.93
C THR A 62 -14.96 -3.92 7.59
N ASP A 63 -14.08 -2.93 7.69
CA ASP A 63 -14.38 -1.54 7.33
C ASP A 63 -14.83 -1.43 5.85
N PRO A 64 -15.95 -0.74 5.55
CA PRO A 64 -16.43 -0.59 4.17
C PRO A 64 -15.44 0.12 3.24
N ASN A 65 -14.49 0.89 3.79
CA ASN A 65 -13.47 1.64 3.05
C ASN A 65 -12.15 0.87 2.89
N LEU A 66 -12.06 -0.37 3.40
CA LEU A 66 -10.81 -1.15 3.45
C LEU A 66 -10.18 -1.41 2.07
N ALA A 67 -10.96 -1.30 1.00
CA ALA A 67 -10.43 -1.42 -0.35
C ALA A 67 -9.39 -0.34 -0.67
N CYS A 68 -9.69 0.94 -0.46
CA CYS A 68 -8.90 2.06 -0.98
C CYS A 68 -8.83 3.28 -0.04
N ASN A 69 -8.85 3.06 1.27
CA ASN A 69 -8.89 4.09 2.31
C ASN A 69 -10.20 4.89 2.33
N ALA A 70 -10.36 5.74 3.34
CA ALA A 70 -11.48 6.65 3.49
C ALA A 70 -11.14 8.04 2.92
N ASN A 71 -11.97 8.64 2.05
CA ASN A 71 -13.21 8.08 1.47
C ASN A 71 -13.02 7.16 0.24
N GLY A 72 -11.79 7.02 -0.30
CA GLY A 72 -11.50 6.14 -1.44
C GLY A 72 -12.14 6.60 -2.76
N ALA A 73 -12.59 7.85 -2.82
CA ALA A 73 -13.38 8.39 -3.92
C ALA A 73 -12.56 8.60 -5.20
N SER A 74 -13.31 8.62 -6.31
CA SER A 74 -12.81 9.00 -7.61
C SER A 74 -12.68 10.53 -7.69
N LEU A 75 -11.57 11.01 -8.22
CA LEU A 75 -11.33 12.45 -8.46
C LEU A 75 -12.08 12.98 -9.71
N GLY A 76 -13.02 12.21 -10.27
CA GLY A 76 -13.78 12.59 -11.45
C GLY A 76 -12.88 12.87 -12.66
N SER A 77 -12.97 14.07 -13.23
CA SER A 77 -12.11 14.51 -14.34
C SER A 77 -10.62 14.66 -13.95
N GLY A 78 -10.34 14.80 -12.66
CA GLY A 78 -8.98 14.79 -12.10
C GLY A 78 -8.38 13.39 -12.00
N GLN A 79 -9.19 12.32 -12.07
CA GLN A 79 -8.71 10.96 -11.97
C GLN A 79 -7.93 10.56 -13.23
N LYS A 80 -6.72 10.05 -13.03
CA LYS A 80 -5.84 9.56 -14.09
C LYS A 80 -5.63 8.05 -13.98
N SER A 81 -5.00 7.47 -14.99
CA SER A 81 -4.50 6.10 -14.97
C SER A 81 -3.09 6.07 -15.57
N ALA A 82 -2.21 5.22 -15.06
CA ALA A 82 -0.89 4.99 -15.63
C ALA A 82 -0.92 3.81 -16.62
N THR A 83 -0.50 4.02 -17.86
CA THR A 83 -0.36 2.92 -18.84
C THR A 83 0.94 2.18 -18.61
N VAL A 84 0.86 0.86 -18.47
CA VAL A 84 2.00 0.01 -18.12
C VAL A 84 1.84 -1.39 -18.70
N ALA A 85 2.92 -2.00 -19.18
CA ALA A 85 2.87 -3.37 -19.70
C ALA A 85 2.80 -4.39 -18.57
N ALA A 86 2.11 -5.51 -18.79
CA ALA A 86 2.26 -6.68 -17.93
C ALA A 86 3.75 -7.09 -17.86
N GLY A 87 4.24 -7.50 -16.69
CA GLY A 87 5.66 -7.77 -16.44
C GLY A 87 6.49 -6.55 -16.02
N SER A 88 5.96 -5.33 -16.14
CA SER A 88 6.64 -4.14 -15.64
C SER A 88 6.64 -4.08 -14.10
N LYS A 89 7.65 -3.40 -13.56
CA LYS A 89 7.73 -3.04 -12.14
C LYS A 89 6.90 -1.79 -11.84
N VAL A 90 6.24 -1.79 -10.69
CA VAL A 90 5.58 -0.64 -10.08
C VAL A 90 6.19 -0.44 -8.70
N THR A 91 6.73 0.75 -8.45
CA THR A 91 7.23 1.14 -7.13
C THR A 91 6.27 2.12 -6.49
N ALA A 92 5.82 1.84 -5.27
CA ALA A 92 5.12 2.80 -4.43
C ALA A 92 6.10 3.42 -3.42
N TYR A 93 5.97 4.72 -3.16
CA TYR A 93 6.77 5.45 -2.19
C TYR A 93 5.87 5.98 -1.09
N TRP A 94 6.22 5.66 0.14
CA TRP A 94 5.58 6.16 1.34
C TRP A 94 6.30 7.41 1.86
N ASN A 95 5.67 8.12 2.79
CA ASN A 95 6.39 9.04 3.67
C ASN A 95 7.42 8.27 4.51
N GLN A 96 8.16 8.98 5.36
CA GLN A 96 9.01 8.35 6.39
C GLN A 96 8.15 7.45 7.28
N TRP A 97 8.17 6.14 7.01
CA TRP A 97 7.26 5.18 7.61
C TRP A 97 7.77 4.79 9.00
N PRO A 98 6.95 4.90 10.07
CA PRO A 98 7.44 4.76 11.43
C PRO A 98 7.23 3.37 12.03
N HIS A 99 6.56 2.46 11.34
CA HIS A 99 6.17 1.15 11.89
C HIS A 99 6.93 0.02 11.20
N ALA A 100 7.87 -0.61 11.90
CA ALA A 100 8.69 -1.68 11.30
C ALA A 100 8.08 -3.09 11.44
N ILE A 101 6.99 -3.27 12.20
CA ILE A 101 6.41 -4.59 12.52
C ILE A 101 5.10 -4.79 11.78
N GLY A 102 5.12 -5.71 10.81
CA GLY A 102 3.94 -6.15 10.08
C GLY A 102 4.22 -6.40 8.60
N PRO A 103 3.29 -7.04 7.88
CA PRO A 103 3.48 -7.36 6.48
C PRO A 103 3.28 -6.15 5.56
N VAL A 104 3.82 -6.29 4.35
CA VAL A 104 3.47 -5.52 3.14
C VAL A 104 2.70 -6.44 2.21
N MET A 105 1.63 -5.96 1.61
CA MET A 105 0.84 -6.72 0.64
C MET A 105 0.46 -5.84 -0.55
N VAL A 106 0.55 -6.40 -1.75
CA VAL A 106 0.14 -5.70 -2.98
C VAL A 106 -0.87 -6.56 -3.72
N TYR A 107 -1.98 -5.92 -4.07
CA TYR A 107 -3.13 -6.52 -4.75
C TYR A 107 -3.41 -5.82 -6.06
N MET A 108 -4.10 -6.50 -6.95
CA MET A 108 -4.70 -5.92 -8.13
C MET A 108 -6.16 -6.37 -8.25
N ALA A 109 -6.96 -5.59 -8.98
CA ALA A 109 -8.32 -5.97 -9.34
C ALA A 109 -8.65 -5.45 -10.73
N LYS A 110 -9.23 -6.30 -11.59
CA LYS A 110 -9.71 -5.86 -12.90
C LYS A 110 -10.93 -4.97 -12.71
N CYS A 111 -10.96 -3.84 -13.41
CA CYS A 111 -12.11 -2.96 -13.44
C CYS A 111 -13.17 -3.50 -14.41
N ASN A 112 -14.44 -3.35 -14.05
CA ASN A 112 -15.56 -3.70 -14.92
C ASN A 112 -15.88 -2.50 -15.83
N GLY A 113 -15.01 -2.28 -16.83
CA GLY A 113 -14.97 -1.05 -17.61
C GLY A 113 -13.92 -0.08 -17.04
N ALA A 114 -14.23 1.22 -17.04
CA ALA A 114 -13.29 2.23 -16.56
C ALA A 114 -13.08 2.16 -15.04
N CYS A 115 -11.83 2.21 -14.58
CA CYS A 115 -11.55 2.25 -13.14
C CYS A 115 -12.06 3.52 -12.46
N THR A 116 -12.09 4.63 -13.19
CA THR A 116 -12.56 5.94 -12.69
C THR A 116 -14.01 5.90 -12.17
N THR A 117 -14.87 5.04 -12.76
CA THR A 117 -16.28 4.87 -12.36
C THR A 117 -16.54 3.58 -11.59
N SER A 118 -15.51 2.77 -11.34
CA SER A 118 -15.64 1.50 -10.62
C SER A 118 -15.73 1.72 -9.11
N THR A 119 -16.51 0.90 -8.40
CA THR A 119 -16.57 0.88 -6.94
C THR A 119 -15.55 -0.11 -6.40
N PRO A 120 -14.45 0.31 -5.74
CA PRO A 120 -13.37 -0.63 -5.37
C PRO A 120 -13.80 -1.80 -4.48
N SER A 121 -14.75 -1.58 -3.57
CA SER A 121 -15.28 -2.62 -2.68
C SER A 121 -16.12 -3.67 -3.40
N SER A 122 -16.62 -3.39 -4.61
CA SER A 122 -17.37 -4.37 -5.41
C SER A 122 -16.47 -5.22 -6.31
N LEU A 123 -15.19 -4.87 -6.47
CA LEU A 123 -14.25 -5.58 -7.33
C LEU A 123 -13.76 -6.89 -6.71
N SER A 124 -13.19 -7.76 -7.53
CA SER A 124 -12.56 -9.01 -7.10
C SER A 124 -11.04 -8.82 -7.12
N TRP A 125 -10.45 -8.83 -5.94
CA TRP A 125 -9.03 -8.55 -5.72
C TRP A 125 -8.21 -9.84 -5.68
N PHE A 126 -7.02 -9.80 -6.25
CA PHE A 126 -6.03 -10.87 -6.16
C PHE A 126 -4.69 -10.31 -5.71
N LYS A 127 -3.96 -11.07 -4.92
CA LYS A 127 -2.66 -10.67 -4.39
C LYS A 127 -1.58 -10.94 -5.43
N ILE A 128 -0.67 -9.99 -5.67
CA ILE A 128 0.45 -10.15 -6.61
C ILE A 128 1.81 -10.18 -5.91
N ASP A 129 1.89 -9.69 -4.68
CA ASP A 129 3.13 -9.63 -3.91
C ASP A 129 2.84 -9.53 -2.41
N GLN A 130 3.74 -10.05 -1.58
CA GLN A 130 3.71 -9.89 -0.14
C GLN A 130 5.07 -10.16 0.51
N ALA A 131 5.30 -9.52 1.65
CA ALA A 131 6.36 -9.88 2.58
C ALA A 131 5.85 -9.79 4.02
N GLY A 132 6.02 -10.86 4.79
CA GLY A 132 5.60 -10.97 6.20
C GLY A 132 6.80 -10.88 7.14
N LEU A 133 6.87 -11.80 8.10
CA LEU A 133 8.07 -12.02 8.90
C LEU A 133 9.12 -12.74 8.04
N ILE A 134 10.26 -12.09 7.80
CA ILE A 134 11.35 -12.59 6.94
C ILE A 134 12.34 -13.42 7.75
N SER A 135 12.71 -12.94 8.94
CA SER A 135 13.63 -13.64 9.84
C SER A 135 13.45 -13.18 11.28
N GLY A 136 13.88 -14.00 12.25
CA GLY A 136 13.77 -13.68 13.67
C GLY A 136 12.42 -14.09 14.27
N THR A 137 11.97 -13.39 15.31
CA THR A 137 10.70 -13.67 15.99
C THR A 137 9.71 -12.53 15.82
N LEU A 138 8.42 -12.75 16.12
CA LEU A 138 7.37 -11.75 15.93
C LEU A 138 7.74 -10.34 16.44
N PRO A 139 8.20 -10.14 17.70
CA PRO A 139 8.49 -8.81 18.21
C PRO A 139 9.83 -8.22 17.74
N ASN A 140 10.80 -9.05 17.35
CA ASN A 140 12.21 -8.64 17.14
C ASN A 140 12.76 -8.99 15.75
N GLY A 141 11.89 -9.44 14.85
CA GLY A 141 12.27 -9.93 13.53
C GLY A 141 12.38 -8.83 12.48
N THR A 142 12.95 -9.21 11.35
CA THR A 142 12.89 -8.42 10.13
C THR A 142 11.55 -8.69 9.44
N TRP A 143 10.77 -7.65 9.23
CA TRP A 143 9.46 -7.72 8.58
C TRP A 143 9.50 -7.03 7.21
N GLY A 144 8.52 -7.32 6.36
CA GLY A 144 8.32 -6.62 5.10
C GLY A 144 8.27 -5.10 5.27
N GLN A 145 7.60 -4.58 6.31
CA GLN A 145 7.60 -3.13 6.58
C GLN A 145 8.99 -2.60 6.98
N GLY A 146 9.80 -3.39 7.67
CA GLY A 146 11.20 -3.05 7.96
C GLY A 146 12.05 -2.95 6.70
N GLU A 147 11.91 -3.89 5.77
CA GLU A 147 12.56 -3.83 4.45
C GLU A 147 12.08 -2.63 3.62
N LEU A 148 10.78 -2.32 3.66
CA LEU A 148 10.23 -1.12 3.01
C LEU A 148 10.90 0.16 3.52
N ILE A 149 11.03 0.30 4.84
CA ILE A 149 11.71 1.44 5.48
C ILE A 149 13.17 1.50 5.02
N ALA A 150 13.89 0.38 5.08
CA ALA A 150 15.30 0.29 4.68
C ALA A 150 15.50 0.62 3.20
N ASN A 151 14.54 0.27 2.35
CA ASN A 151 14.52 0.57 0.92
C ASN A 151 13.95 1.96 0.63
N ASN A 152 14.39 2.97 1.39
CA ASN A 152 13.98 4.37 1.24
C ASN A 152 12.46 4.58 1.26
N ASN A 153 11.77 3.91 2.19
CA ASN A 153 10.31 3.94 2.33
C ASN A 153 9.59 3.57 1.03
N SER A 154 10.07 2.55 0.32
CA SER A 154 9.51 2.15 -0.97
C SER A 154 9.38 0.64 -1.11
N TRP A 155 8.35 0.22 -1.85
CA TRP A 155 8.10 -1.17 -2.18
C TRP A 155 7.91 -1.32 -3.68
N THR A 156 8.61 -2.28 -4.28
CA THR A 156 8.55 -2.53 -5.72
C THR A 156 7.99 -3.92 -5.99
N SER A 157 6.87 -3.97 -6.69
CA SER A 157 6.22 -5.21 -7.11
C SER A 157 6.22 -5.31 -8.62
N THR A 158 6.19 -6.54 -9.15
CA THR A 158 6.12 -6.79 -10.60
C THR A 158 4.70 -7.20 -10.97
N ILE A 159 4.12 -6.54 -11.96
CA ILE A 159 2.81 -6.95 -12.52
C ILE A 159 2.99 -8.33 -13.16
N PRO A 160 2.16 -9.34 -12.86
CA PRO A 160 2.28 -10.67 -13.48
C PRO A 160 2.32 -10.58 -15.01
N SER A 161 3.34 -11.18 -15.63
CA SER A 161 3.60 -11.01 -17.07
C SER A 161 2.54 -11.64 -17.98
N SER A 162 1.82 -12.66 -17.48
CA SER A 162 0.73 -13.32 -18.20
C SER A 162 -0.62 -12.60 -18.06
N LEU A 163 -0.72 -11.57 -17.22
CA LEU A 163 -1.97 -10.88 -16.92
C LEU A 163 -2.59 -10.29 -18.19
N ALA A 164 -3.87 -10.57 -18.40
CA ALA A 164 -4.59 -10.04 -19.56
C ALA A 164 -4.69 -8.50 -19.52
N PRO A 165 -4.61 -7.82 -20.67
CA PRO A 165 -4.70 -6.37 -20.74
C PRO A 165 -6.08 -5.84 -20.29
N GLY A 166 -6.10 -4.55 -19.94
CA GLY A 166 -7.31 -3.82 -19.54
C GLY A 166 -7.05 -2.84 -18.40
N GLU A 167 -8.12 -2.28 -17.84
CA GLU A 167 -8.01 -1.37 -16.70
C GLU A 167 -8.02 -2.14 -15.37
N TYR A 168 -7.11 -1.78 -14.48
CA TYR A 168 -6.92 -2.41 -13.18
C TYR A 168 -6.70 -1.37 -12.09
N PHE A 169 -7.15 -1.67 -10.88
CA PHE A 169 -6.54 -1.08 -9.68
C PHE A 169 -5.29 -1.86 -9.30
N ILE A 170 -4.30 -1.15 -8.78
CA ILE A 170 -3.27 -1.69 -7.89
C ILE A 170 -3.48 -1.10 -6.50
N ARG A 171 -3.49 -1.97 -5.48
CA ARG A 171 -3.70 -1.63 -4.07
C ARG A 171 -2.46 -2.04 -3.29
N HIS A 172 -1.81 -1.09 -2.65
CA HIS A 172 -0.72 -1.35 -1.72
C HIS A 172 -1.24 -1.24 -0.31
N GLU A 173 -0.84 -2.14 0.57
CA GLU A 173 -1.30 -2.17 1.96
C GLU A 173 -0.15 -2.48 2.90
N LEU A 174 -0.03 -1.65 3.94
CA LEU A 174 0.71 -1.97 5.15
C LEU A 174 -0.30 -2.38 6.23
N LEU A 175 -0.02 -3.48 6.92
CA LEU A 175 -0.77 -3.90 8.11
C LEU A 175 0.18 -3.81 9.31
N ALA A 176 0.16 -2.69 10.02
CA ALA A 176 0.97 -2.53 11.22
C ALA A 176 0.30 -3.28 12.38
N ILE A 177 1.10 -4.12 13.06
CA ILE A 177 0.63 -5.00 14.16
C ILE A 177 1.41 -4.79 15.45
N HIS A 178 2.01 -3.60 15.59
CA HIS A 178 2.77 -3.20 16.78
C HIS A 178 1.87 -2.95 18.01
N THR A 179 0.55 -2.84 17.85
CA THR A 179 -0.41 -2.69 18.95
C THR A 179 -1.20 -3.99 19.12
N SER A 180 -1.10 -4.61 20.29
CA SER A 180 -1.70 -5.92 20.58
C SER A 180 -3.20 -5.93 20.29
N ASN A 181 -3.64 -6.89 19.45
CA ASN A 181 -5.04 -7.11 19.06
C ASN A 181 -5.74 -5.89 18.41
N GLN A 182 -4.96 -4.93 17.91
CA GLN A 182 -5.47 -3.76 17.21
C GLN A 182 -4.74 -3.62 15.87
N PRO A 183 -5.17 -4.37 14.84
CA PRO A 183 -4.58 -4.25 13.52
C PRO A 183 -4.76 -2.83 12.98
N GLN A 184 -3.75 -2.34 12.26
CA GLN A 184 -3.78 -1.02 11.63
C GLN A 184 -3.51 -1.18 10.13
N PHE A 185 -4.56 -1.04 9.33
CA PHE A 185 -4.51 -1.18 7.88
C PHE A 185 -4.32 0.20 7.22
N TYR A 186 -3.36 0.27 6.29
CA TYR A 186 -3.05 1.47 5.49
C TYR A 186 -3.09 1.11 4.00
N PRO A 187 -4.29 1.07 3.39
CA PRO A 187 -4.45 0.71 1.99
C PRO A 187 -4.57 1.93 1.08
N GLU A 188 -3.74 2.03 0.04
CA GLU A 188 -3.91 3.03 -1.03
C GLU A 188 -4.03 2.38 -2.41
N CYS A 189 -4.90 2.94 -3.25
CA CYS A 189 -5.19 2.44 -4.59
C CYS A 189 -4.76 3.40 -5.69
N ALA A 190 -4.21 2.87 -6.78
CA ALA A 190 -3.95 3.61 -8.02
C ALA A 190 -4.54 2.89 -9.24
N GLN A 191 -4.87 3.66 -10.28
CA GLN A 191 -5.44 3.14 -11.53
C GLN A 191 -4.35 2.90 -12.58
N LEU A 192 -4.40 1.72 -13.19
CA LEU A 192 -3.48 1.28 -14.23
C LEU A 192 -4.26 0.90 -15.50
N ILE A 193 -3.66 1.14 -16.66
CA ILE A 193 -4.07 0.55 -17.94
C ILE A 193 -2.99 -0.46 -18.32
N ILE A 194 -3.29 -1.74 -18.13
CA ILE A 194 -2.39 -2.84 -18.43
C ILE A 194 -2.39 -3.12 -19.94
N THR A 195 -1.21 -3.11 -20.55
CA THR A 195 -0.98 -3.46 -21.96
C THR A 195 -0.20 -4.77 -22.08
N GLY A 196 -0.11 -5.30 -23.30
CA GLY A 196 0.59 -6.54 -23.61
C GLY A 196 -0.35 -7.57 -24.26
N SER A 197 0.13 -8.81 -24.37
CA SER A 197 -0.56 -9.92 -25.02
C SER A 197 -0.91 -11.08 -24.07
N GLY A 198 -0.80 -10.85 -22.76
CA GLY A 198 -1.23 -11.81 -21.75
C GLY A 198 -2.71 -12.16 -21.88
N SER A 199 -3.10 -13.33 -21.38
CA SER A 199 -4.49 -13.80 -21.39
C SER A 199 -4.93 -14.41 -20.06
N ALA A 200 -4.02 -14.55 -19.09
CA ALA A 200 -4.32 -15.15 -17.80
C ALA A 200 -5.13 -14.20 -16.93
N GLN A 201 -6.04 -14.76 -16.15
CA GLN A 201 -6.78 -14.08 -15.08
C GLN A 201 -6.83 -15.01 -13.87
N PRO A 202 -6.71 -14.47 -12.64
CA PRO A 202 -6.93 -15.26 -11.44
C PRO A 202 -8.38 -15.70 -11.33
N SER A 203 -8.61 -16.85 -10.71
CA SER A 203 -9.94 -17.40 -10.45
C SER A 203 -9.98 -18.12 -9.11
N GLY A 204 -11.19 -18.47 -8.65
CA GLY A 204 -11.38 -19.26 -7.43
C GLY A 204 -10.77 -18.60 -6.19
N SER A 205 -9.93 -19.35 -5.47
CA SER A 205 -9.36 -18.95 -4.17
C SER A 205 -8.35 -17.79 -4.23
N TYR A 206 -7.94 -17.35 -5.41
CA TYR A 206 -7.11 -16.15 -5.57
C TYR A 206 -7.93 -14.86 -5.48
N LEU A 207 -9.26 -14.92 -5.62
CA LEU A 207 -10.13 -13.75 -5.66
C LEU A 207 -10.82 -13.53 -4.31
N VAL A 208 -10.71 -12.31 -3.79
CA VAL A 208 -11.34 -11.88 -2.53
C VAL A 208 -12.00 -10.50 -2.65
N LYS A 209 -12.70 -10.09 -1.59
CA LYS A 209 -13.35 -8.78 -1.45
C LYS A 209 -12.69 -7.97 -0.35
N PHE A 210 -12.70 -6.63 -0.48
CA PHE A 210 -12.34 -5.72 0.59
C PHE A 210 -13.52 -4.77 0.86
N PRO A 211 -14.18 -4.85 2.04
CA PRO A 211 -13.98 -5.84 3.11
C PRO A 211 -14.38 -7.28 2.72
N GLY A 212 -13.90 -8.27 3.49
CA GLY A 212 -14.26 -9.68 3.34
C GLY A 212 -13.07 -10.65 3.31
N ALA A 213 -11.90 -10.20 2.87
CA ALA A 213 -10.69 -11.01 2.84
C ALA A 213 -10.06 -11.22 4.23
N TYR A 214 -10.36 -10.32 5.16
CA TYR A 214 -9.76 -10.29 6.50
C TYR A 214 -10.82 -10.39 7.59
N SER A 215 -10.43 -11.00 8.70
CA SER A 215 -11.24 -11.09 9.91
C SER A 215 -10.37 -10.92 11.16
N MET A 216 -10.96 -10.50 12.28
CA MET A 216 -10.24 -10.47 13.56
C MET A 216 -9.81 -11.86 14.05
N SER A 217 -10.44 -12.93 13.55
CA SER A 217 -10.04 -14.32 13.85
C SER A 217 -8.85 -14.80 13.02
N ASP A 218 -8.42 -14.06 11.99
CA ASP A 218 -7.24 -14.43 11.24
C ASP A 218 -6.00 -14.27 12.15
N PRO A 219 -5.13 -15.28 12.26
CA PRO A 219 -4.02 -15.27 13.21
C PRO A 219 -2.99 -14.17 12.93
N GLY A 220 -2.95 -13.65 11.70
CA GLY A 220 -2.10 -12.51 11.32
C GLY A 220 -2.73 -11.13 11.55
N VAL A 221 -4.02 -11.06 11.89
CA VAL A 221 -4.79 -9.81 12.07
C VAL A 221 -5.05 -9.55 13.56
N GLY A 222 -5.76 -10.46 14.23
CA GLY A 222 -6.02 -10.39 15.67
C GLY A 222 -4.84 -10.95 16.46
N ILE A 223 -3.71 -10.26 16.42
CA ILE A 223 -2.44 -10.75 16.98
C ILE A 223 -1.90 -9.85 18.09
N ASP A 224 -1.35 -10.48 19.12
CA ASP A 224 -0.45 -9.84 20.08
C ASP A 224 0.96 -10.42 19.89
N VAL A 225 1.82 -9.65 19.21
CA VAL A 225 3.19 -10.07 18.88
C VAL A 225 4.07 -10.19 20.12
N TYR A 226 3.76 -9.49 21.21
CA TYR A 226 4.61 -9.43 22.40
C TYR A 226 4.36 -10.58 23.38
N SER A 227 3.15 -11.17 23.39
CA SER A 227 2.87 -12.40 24.14
C SER A 227 3.42 -13.66 23.48
N GLN A 228 4.00 -13.53 22.28
CA GLN A 228 4.55 -14.64 21.49
C GLN A 228 6.04 -14.44 21.13
N PRO A 229 6.93 -14.20 22.11
CA PRO A 229 8.28 -13.70 21.86
C PRO A 229 9.20 -14.68 21.12
N ASN A 230 8.87 -15.98 21.15
CA ASN A 230 9.66 -17.06 20.53
C ASN A 230 9.06 -17.56 19.20
N VAL A 231 7.90 -17.04 18.79
CA VAL A 231 7.25 -17.44 17.54
C VAL A 231 8.02 -16.80 16.39
N SER A 232 8.43 -17.62 15.42
CA SER A 232 9.26 -17.23 14.26
C SER A 232 8.54 -17.42 12.91
N ASN A 233 7.24 -17.67 12.94
CA ASN A 233 6.39 -17.75 11.76
C ASN A 233 5.22 -16.76 11.89
N TYR A 234 4.77 -16.24 10.74
CA TYR A 234 3.61 -15.37 10.66
C TYR A 234 2.80 -15.73 9.40
N THR A 235 1.51 -16.01 9.58
CA THR A 235 0.60 -16.24 8.45
C THR A 235 0.05 -14.91 7.96
N ILE A 236 0.51 -14.48 6.79
CA ILE A 236 0.04 -13.24 6.14
C ILE A 236 -1.44 -13.41 5.77
N PRO A 237 -2.33 -12.45 6.12
CA PRO A 237 -3.76 -12.58 5.86
C PRO A 237 -4.10 -12.46 4.36
N GLY A 238 -5.32 -12.89 4.00
CA GLY A 238 -5.83 -12.86 2.63
C GLY A 238 -5.40 -14.06 1.78
N PRO A 239 -5.67 -14.03 0.46
CA PRO A 239 -5.43 -15.16 -0.44
C PRO A 239 -3.94 -15.39 -0.70
N ALA A 240 -3.63 -16.52 -1.33
CA ALA A 240 -2.31 -16.78 -1.89
C ALA A 240 -1.92 -15.75 -2.96
N VAL A 241 -0.61 -15.57 -3.18
CA VAL A 241 -0.09 -14.73 -4.26
C VAL A 241 -0.35 -15.42 -5.61
N TRP A 242 -0.98 -14.71 -6.52
CA TRP A 242 -1.16 -15.11 -7.91
C TRP A 242 0.00 -14.55 -8.76
N GLN A 243 0.83 -15.44 -9.30
CA GLN A 243 2.05 -15.07 -10.03
C GLN A 243 1.87 -14.98 -11.55
N GLY A 244 0.68 -15.31 -12.07
CA GLY A 244 0.41 -15.35 -13.50
C GLY A 244 0.00 -16.71 -14.03
#